data_AF-A0A6A0ADH7-F1
#
_entry.id   AF-A0A6A0ADH7-F1
#
_cell.length_a   1.000
_cell.length_b   1.000
_cell.length_c   1.000
_cell.angle_alpha   90.00
_cell.angle_beta   90.00
_cell.angle_gamma   90.00
#
_symmetry.space_group_name_H-M   'P 1'
#
loop_
_entity.id
_entity.type
_entity.pdbx_description
1 polymer ?
#
loop_
_entity_poly.entity_id
_entity_poly.type
_entity_poly.pdbx_seq_one_letter_code
_entity_poly.pdbx_strand_id
1 'polypeptide(L)'
;FITSFVTLFAVVIAVTKDLPDVEGDCANNIQTFATRMGVKTVSLGAVSLLLANYGVAMWMALQPHLGFNTLLMFGGHAALASLLAYRTARLDAAKYSRDAILGFYRWVWTLFYCEYAMFP
;
A
#
# COMPACT_ATOMS: atom_id res chain seq x y z
N PHE A 1 17.02 4.95 4.96
CA PHE A 1 15.79 4.18 5.25
C PHE A 1 14.53 5.00 4.96
N ILE A 2 14.21 6.03 5.77
CA ILE A 2 12.94 6.79 5.69
C ILE A 2 12.67 7.33 4.28
N THR A 3 13.63 8.00 3.64
CA THR A 3 13.47 8.54 2.28
C THR A 3 13.01 7.48 1.30
N SER A 4 13.69 6.33 1.24
CA SER A 4 13.34 5.22 0.35
C SER A 4 11.97 4.64 0.70
N PHE A 5 11.71 4.42 1.99
CA PHE A 5 10.47 3.82 2.48
C PHE A 5 9.24 4.69 2.15
N VAL A 6 9.31 5.99 2.46
CA VAL A 6 8.24 6.96 2.17
C VAL A 6 8.09 7.19 0.67
N THR A 7 9.17 7.15 -0.11
CA THR A 7 9.11 7.25 -1.58
C THR A 7 8.33 6.08 -2.17
N LEU A 8 8.53 4.85 -1.70
CA LEU A 8 7.77 3.69 -2.16
C LEU A 8 6.28 3.83 -1.83
N PHE A 9 5.94 4.35 -0.65
CA PHE A 9 4.56 4.70 -0.33
C PHE A 9 3.98 5.76 -1.27
N ALA A 10 4.74 6.82 -1.58
CA ALA A 10 4.30 7.85 -2.51
C ALA A 10 4.04 7.28 -3.92
N VAL A 11 4.87 6.36 -4.40
CA VAL A 11 4.65 5.64 -5.67
C VAL A 11 3.34 4.85 -5.62
N VAL A 12 3.09 4.12 -4.53
CA VAL A 12 1.86 3.35 -4.35
C VAL A 12 0.63 4.25 -4.34
N ILE A 13 0.67 5.36 -3.61
CA ILE A 13 -0.41 6.35 -3.59
C ILE A 13 -0.64 6.91 -4.99
N ALA A 14 0.43 7.28 -5.70
CA ALA A 14 0.33 7.83 -7.05
C ALA A 14 -0.29 6.85 -8.05
N VAL A 15 0.07 5.57 -7.99
CA VAL A 15 -0.45 4.53 -8.88
C VAL A 15 -1.88 4.11 -8.53
N THR A 16 -2.27 4.20 -7.25
CA THR A 16 -3.60 3.79 -6.78
C THR A 16 -4.65 4.90 -6.79
N LYS A 17 -4.24 6.18 -6.95
CA LYS A 17 -5.15 7.33 -6.88
C LYS A 17 -6.31 7.28 -7.88
N ASP A 18 -6.07 6.74 -9.08
CA ASP A 18 -7.05 6.70 -10.16
C ASP A 18 -7.89 5.41 -10.13
N LEU A 19 -7.64 4.47 -9.20
CA LEU A 19 -8.42 3.23 -9.08
C LEU A 19 -9.93 3.49 -8.88
N PRO A 20 -10.36 4.43 -8.01
CA PRO A 20 -11.79 4.69 -7.81
C PRO A 20 -12.49 5.33 -9.02
N ASP A 21 -11.72 5.92 -9.93
CA ASP A 21 -12.20 6.74 -11.04
C ASP A 21 -12.17 6.01 -12.39
N VAL A 22 -11.75 4.74 -12.43
CA VAL A 22 -11.58 3.94 -13.66
C VAL A 22 -12.80 3.96 -14.58
N GLU A 23 -14.01 3.84 -14.04
CA GLU A 23 -15.23 3.85 -14.86
C GLU A 23 -15.41 5.20 -15.57
N GLY A 24 -15.15 6.30 -14.86
CA GLY A 24 -15.22 7.65 -15.41
C GLY A 24 -14.10 7.91 -16.42
N ASP A 25 -12.88 7.47 -16.13
CA ASP A 25 -11.74 7.61 -17.02
C ASP A 25 -11.96 6.86 -18.34
N CYS A 26 -12.45 5.62 -18.28
CA CYS A 26 -12.80 4.83 -19.45
C CYS A 26 -13.88 5.51 -20.30
N ALA A 27 -14.93 6.05 -19.68
CA ALA A 27 -16.01 6.75 -20.39
C ALA A 27 -15.52 8.02 -21.12
N ASN A 28 -14.47 8.66 -20.60
CA ASN A 28 -13.90 9.89 -21.16
C ASN A 28 -12.62 9.65 -21.99
N ASN A 29 -12.28 8.38 -22.30
CA ASN A 29 -11.06 8.00 -23.02
C ASN A 29 -9.75 8.48 -22.35
N ILE A 30 -9.73 8.59 -21.03
CA ILE A 30 -8.55 8.95 -20.24
C ILE A 30 -7.72 7.69 -19.96
N GLN A 31 -6.45 7.74 -20.33
CA GLN A 31 -5.53 6.63 -20.11
C GLN A 31 -4.79 6.79 -18.78
N THR A 32 -5.04 5.88 -17.85
CA THR A 32 -4.32 5.73 -16.58
C THR A 32 -3.76 4.32 -16.48
N PHE A 33 -2.91 4.04 -15.48
CA PHE A 33 -2.46 2.68 -15.23
C PHE A 33 -3.63 1.73 -14.98
N ALA A 34 -4.65 2.22 -14.28
CA ALA A 34 -5.83 1.46 -13.91
C ALA A 34 -6.73 1.14 -15.11
N THR A 35 -6.91 2.09 -16.05
CA THR A 35 -7.67 1.81 -17.29
C THR A 35 -6.90 0.91 -18.26
N ARG A 36 -5.55 0.94 -18.26
CA ARG A 36 -4.72 0.12 -19.15
C ARG A 36 -4.46 -1.30 -18.66
N MET A 37 -4.22 -1.49 -17.37
CA MET A 37 -3.81 -2.80 -16.80
C MET A 37 -4.92 -3.47 -15.98
N GLY A 38 -5.99 -2.73 -15.70
CA GLY A 38 -7.12 -3.19 -14.88
C GLY A 38 -6.93 -2.94 -13.38
N VAL A 39 -8.05 -2.66 -12.72
CA VAL A 39 -8.14 -2.36 -11.29
C VAL A 39 -7.47 -3.42 -10.41
N LYS A 40 -7.74 -4.71 -10.69
CA LYS A 40 -7.19 -5.83 -9.94
C LYS A 40 -5.67 -5.88 -10.01
N THR A 41 -5.11 -5.81 -11.22
CA THR A 41 -3.67 -5.87 -11.46
C THR A 41 -2.94 -4.73 -10.75
N VAL A 42 -3.45 -3.51 -10.89
CA VAL A 42 -2.87 -2.32 -10.26
C VAL A 42 -2.95 -2.41 -8.73
N SER A 43 -4.09 -2.83 -8.19
CA SER A 43 -4.27 -3.00 -6.74
C SER A 43 -3.29 -4.04 -6.18
N LEU A 44 -3.16 -5.20 -6.82
CA LEU A 44 -2.26 -6.25 -6.36
C LEU A 44 -0.78 -5.87 -6.51
N GLY A 45 -0.42 -5.13 -7.56
CA GLY A 45 0.92 -4.59 -7.73
C GLY A 45 1.29 -3.61 -6.61
N ALA A 46 0.38 -2.69 -6.28
CA ALA A 46 0.53 -1.77 -5.16
C ALA A 46 0.68 -2.49 -3.82
N VAL A 47 -0.17 -3.48 -3.54
CA VAL A 47 -0.07 -4.31 -2.32
C VAL A 47 1.26 -5.04 -2.24
N SER A 48 1.71 -5.64 -3.35
CA SER A 48 2.96 -6.37 -3.41
C SER A 48 4.15 -5.46 -3.12
N LEU A 49 4.14 -4.24 -3.66
CA LEU A 49 5.18 -3.25 -3.39
C LEU A 49 5.21 -2.81 -1.92
N LEU A 50 4.06 -2.58 -1.30
CA LEU A 50 3.98 -2.25 0.13
C LEU A 50 4.45 -3.42 1.02
N LEU A 51 4.04 -4.65 0.72
CA LEU A 51 4.49 -5.83 1.46
C LEU A 51 6.00 -6.04 1.34
N ALA A 52 6.58 -5.82 0.16
CA ALA A 52 8.03 -5.85 -0.03
C ALA A 52 8.73 -4.76 0.78
N ASN A 53 8.18 -3.54 0.79
CA ASN A 53 8.70 -2.42 1.58
C ASN A 53 8.69 -2.74 3.09
N TYR A 54 7.61 -3.33 3.61
CA TYR A 54 7.54 -3.82 4.98
C TYR A 54 8.50 -4.97 5.26
N GLY A 55 8.65 -5.91 4.33
CA GLY A 55 9.61 -7.00 4.44
C GLY A 55 11.05 -6.50 4.59
N VAL A 56 11.42 -5.47 3.82
CA VAL A 56 12.72 -4.80 3.94
C VAL A 56 12.86 -4.12 5.31
N ALA A 57 11.83 -3.40 5.78
CA ALA A 57 11.84 -2.77 7.09
C ALA A 57 12.04 -3.78 8.23
N MET A 58 11.30 -4.90 8.19
CA MET A 58 11.43 -5.99 9.15
C MET A 58 12.81 -6.65 9.09
N TRP A 59 13.36 -6.88 7.90
CA TRP A 59 14.71 -7.43 7.74
C TRP A 59 15.79 -6.49 8.28
N MET A 60 15.66 -5.18 8.04
CA MET A 60 16.54 -4.15 8.60
C MET A 60 16.46 -4.08 10.13
N ALA A 61 15.28 -4.32 10.72
CA ALA A 61 15.10 -4.37 12.17
C ALA A 61 15.94 -5.45 12.87
N LEU A 62 16.31 -6.50 12.14
CA LEU A 62 17.11 -7.62 12.61
C LEU A 62 18.62 -7.39 12.46
N GLN A 63 19.04 -6.24 11.90
CA GLN A 63 20.45 -5.90 11.71
C GLN A 63 20.95 -5.07 12.91
N PRO A 64 21.76 -5.64 13.83
CA PRO A 64 22.13 -4.97 15.07
C PRO A 64 22.87 -3.65 14.86
N HIS A 65 23.64 -3.54 13.78
CA HIS A 65 24.44 -2.37 13.45
C HIS A 65 23.63 -1.16 12.97
N LEU A 66 22.33 -1.33 12.65
CA LEU A 66 21.46 -0.24 12.20
C LEU A 66 20.75 0.50 13.35
N GLY A 67 20.78 -0.05 14.58
CA GLY A 67 20.31 0.65 15.78
C GLY A 67 18.80 0.91 15.87
N PHE A 68 17.97 0.21 15.10
CA PHE A 68 16.52 0.36 15.18
C PHE A 68 15.94 -0.21 16.48
N ASN A 69 14.86 0.38 16.98
CA ASN A 69 14.01 -0.27 17.99
C ASN A 69 13.35 -1.49 17.35
N THR A 70 13.85 -2.70 17.62
CA THR A 70 13.37 -3.94 17.00
C THR A 70 11.89 -4.20 17.26
N LEU A 71 11.37 -3.89 18.46
CA LEU A 71 9.96 -4.10 18.77
C LEU A 71 9.06 -3.24 17.87
N LEU A 72 9.40 -1.96 17.72
CA LEU A 72 8.64 -1.04 16.88
C LEU A 72 8.84 -1.33 15.39
N MET A 73 10.10 -1.48 14.96
CA MET A 73 10.47 -1.66 13.55
C MET A 73 10.04 -3.02 13.02
N PHE A 74 10.24 -4.11 13.76
CA PHE A 74 9.76 -5.42 13.33
C PHE A 74 8.27 -5.60 13.63
N GLY A 75 7.88 -5.39 14.89
CA GLY A 75 6.51 -5.68 15.36
C GLY A 75 5.46 -4.77 14.72
N GLY A 76 5.73 -3.46 14.65
CA GLY A 76 4.81 -2.50 14.03
C GLY A 76 4.61 -2.77 12.54
N HIS A 77 5.69 -2.94 11.77
CA HIS A 77 5.59 -3.25 10.34
C HIS A 77 4.99 -4.64 10.08
N ALA A 78 5.24 -5.64 10.94
CA ALA A 78 4.59 -6.95 10.83
C ALA A 78 3.07 -6.85 11.07
N ALA A 79 2.63 -6.03 12.03
CA ALA A 79 1.21 -5.78 12.28
C ALA A 79 0.55 -5.06 11.09
N LEU A 80 1.20 -4.03 10.54
CA LEU A 80 0.70 -3.30 9.37
C LEU A 80 0.71 -4.14 8.09
N ALA A 81 1.71 -5.01 7.90
CA ALA A 81 1.75 -5.97 6.81
C ALA A 81 0.60 -6.99 6.90
N SER A 82 0.34 -7.51 8.09
CA SER A 82 -0.79 -8.42 8.34
C SER A 82 -2.13 -7.75 8.09
N LEU A 83 -2.29 -6.50 8.53
CA LEU A 83 -3.47 -5.69 8.27
C LEU A 83 -3.65 -5.42 6.76
N LEU A 84 -2.58 -5.09 6.05
CA LEU A 84 -2.60 -4.90 4.60
C LEU A 84 -3.04 -6.18 3.89
N ALA A 85 -2.48 -7.35 4.25
CA ALA A 85 -2.88 -8.63 3.69
C ALA A 85 -4.37 -8.92 3.91
N TYR A 86 -4.88 -8.66 5.12
CA TYR A 86 -6.30 -8.79 5.42
C TYR A 86 -7.18 -7.84 4.58
N ARG A 87 -6.78 -6.57 4.43
CA ARG A 87 -7.49 -5.59 3.60
C ARG A 87 -7.51 -6.00 2.13
N THR A 88 -6.42 -6.57 1.62
CA THR A 88 -6.35 -7.11 0.26
C THR A 88 -7.28 -8.30 0.06
N ALA A 89 -7.33 -9.24 1.02
CA ALA A 89 -8.26 -10.36 0.96
C ALA A 89 -9.72 -9.90 0.94
N ARG A 90 -10.06 -8.87 1.72
CA ARG A 90 -11.39 -8.25 1.69
C ARG A 90 -11.71 -7.58 0.36
N LEU A 91 -10.73 -6.92 -0.26
CA LEU A 91 -10.91 -6.30 -1.57
C LEU A 91 -11.21 -7.35 -2.66
N ASP A 92 -10.47 -8.46 -2.66
CA ASP A 92 -10.70 -9.56 -3.61
C ASP A 92 -12.05 -10.25 -3.37
N ALA A 93 -12.41 -10.48 -2.10
CA ALA A 93 -13.73 -11.01 -1.73
C ALA A 93 -14.88 -10.13 -2.21
N ALA A 94 -14.71 -8.80 -2.17
CA ALA A 94 -15.66 -7.82 -2.69
C ALA A 94 -15.61 -7.65 -4.23
N LYS A 95 -14.84 -8.50 -4.93
CA LYS A 95 -14.71 -8.50 -6.40
C LYS A 95 -14.33 -7.14 -6.98
N TYR A 96 -13.51 -6.37 -6.23
CA TYR A 96 -13.01 -5.06 -6.66
C TYR A 96 -14.15 -4.10 -7.06
N SER A 97 -15.30 -4.16 -6.39
CA SER A 97 -16.39 -3.20 -6.60
C SER A 97 -15.91 -1.76 -6.35
N ARG A 98 -16.57 -0.78 -6.98
CA ARG A 98 -16.23 0.65 -6.85
C ARG A 98 -16.10 1.09 -5.39
N ASP A 99 -17.07 0.74 -4.54
CA ASP A 99 -17.06 1.08 -3.12
C ASP A 99 -15.90 0.40 -2.37
N ALA A 100 -15.61 -0.86 -2.69
CA ALA A 100 -14.49 -1.58 -2.08
C ALA A 100 -13.15 -0.96 -2.47
N ILE A 101 -13.01 -0.51 -3.72
CA ILE A 101 -11.82 0.19 -4.21
C ILE A 101 -11.65 1.55 -3.57
N LEU A 102 -12.72 2.34 -3.49
CA LEU A 102 -12.69 3.62 -2.80
C LEU A 102 -12.29 3.45 -1.32
N GLY A 103 -12.84 2.43 -0.67
CA GLY A 103 -12.46 2.03 0.68
C GLY A 103 -10.97 1.63 0.78
N PHE A 104 -10.50 0.78 -0.12
CA PHE A 104 -9.10 0.34 -0.18
C PHE A 104 -8.13 1.52 -0.36
N TYR A 105 -8.43 2.44 -1.29
CA TYR A 105 -7.61 3.62 -1.52
C TYR A 105 -7.49 4.50 -0.27
N ARG A 106 -8.61 4.75 0.45
CA ARG A 106 -8.59 5.45 1.74
C ARG A 106 -7.76 4.70 2.80
N TRP A 107 -7.79 3.37 2.77
CA TRP A 107 -6.99 2.54 3.67
C TRP A 107 -5.49 2.63 3.38
N VAL A 108 -5.06 2.79 2.13
CA VAL A 108 -3.66 3.05 1.78
C VAL A 108 -3.15 4.33 2.45
N TRP A 109 -3.95 5.41 2.43
CA TRP A 109 -3.63 6.63 3.16
C TRP A 109 -3.59 6.43 4.67
N THR A 110 -4.51 5.64 5.22
CA THR A 110 -4.51 5.32 6.66
C THR A 110 -3.23 4.60 7.05
N LEU A 111 -2.78 3.62 6.27
CA LEU A 111 -1.49 2.94 6.47
C LEU A 111 -0.35 3.95 6.45
N PHE A 112 -0.32 4.84 5.46
CA PHE A 112 0.70 5.89 5.38
C PHE A 112 0.74 6.77 6.64
N TYR A 113 -0.41 7.19 7.17
CA TYR A 113 -0.44 7.96 8.42
C TYR A 113 -0.01 7.15 9.64
N CYS A 114 -0.30 5.84 9.69
CA CYS A 114 0.22 4.98 10.75
C CYS A 114 1.75 4.93 10.76
N GLU A 115 2.39 4.94 9.58
CA GLU A 115 3.86 5.01 9.48
C GLU A 115 4.40 6.30 10.11
N TYR A 116 3.76 7.45 9.85
CA TYR A 116 4.14 8.71 10.50
C TYR A 116 4.00 8.67 12.02
N ALA A 117 2.97 8.00 12.54
CA ALA A 117 2.80 7.83 13.98
C ALA A 117 3.85 6.90 14.61
N MET A 118 4.48 6.03 13.81
CA MET A 118 5.57 5.17 14.24
C MET A 118 6.95 5.83 14.11
N PHE A 119 7.08 6.88 13.29
CA PHE A 119 8.32 7.65 13.23
C PHE A 119 8.46 8.55 14.47
N PRO A 120 9.69 8.70 15.02
CA PRO A 120 9.97 9.57 16.15
C PRO A 120 9.80 11.06 15.82
#